data_AF-E6ZN94-F1
#
_entry.id   AF-E6ZN94-F1
#
_cell.length_a   1.000
_cell.length_b   1.000
_cell.length_c   1.000
_cell.angle_alpha   90.00
_cell.angle_beta   90.00
_cell.angle_gamma   90.00
#
_symmetry.space_group_name_H-M   'P 1'
#
loop_
_entity.id
_entity.type
_entity.pdbx_description
1 polymer ?
#
loop_
_entity_poly.entity_id
_entity_poly.type
_entity_poly.pdbx_seq_one_letter_code
_entity_poly.pdbx_strand_id
1 'polypeptide(L)'
;MSLSPQPNEASSSRSTMDTVDLATSGKKGKLSAHERQAQAISKLLANPDKEIRIPDGPKEKSIRPPRDVMKNVTGSSAGAGSGEFHVYKQQRRREYERIQLMEEQNQKLKEQEEFDRKRAEAQHKDEAKTDKNRAKREKKKLAAMKAQAAIRAKEAPKPSTTQKTEDGEPEAKKQRLHNEAVQRIEFRHKDESDGDGDA
;
A
#
# COMPACT_ATOMS: atom_id res chain seq x y z
N MET A 1 58.30 -54.34 -18.03
CA MET A 1 58.97 -53.31 -18.86
C MET A 1 58.02 -52.15 -18.99
N SER A 2 58.45 -50.95 -18.61
CA SER A 2 57.62 -49.75 -18.47
C SER A 2 57.39 -49.04 -19.81
N LEU A 3 56.14 -48.67 -20.12
CA LEU A 3 55.82 -47.77 -21.23
C LEU A 3 55.91 -46.32 -20.75
N SER A 4 56.75 -45.53 -21.38
CA SER A 4 56.83 -44.07 -21.18
C SER A 4 55.78 -43.35 -22.03
N PRO A 5 55.03 -42.38 -21.48
CA PRO A 5 54.19 -41.48 -22.27
C PRO A 5 55.04 -40.33 -22.87
N GLN A 6 54.74 -39.91 -24.10
CA GLN A 6 55.37 -38.74 -24.71
C GLN A 6 54.67 -37.42 -24.30
N PRO A 7 55.41 -36.31 -24.15
CA PRO A 7 54.82 -34.99 -23.93
C PRO A 7 54.39 -34.35 -25.27
N ASN A 8 53.18 -33.79 -25.31
CA ASN A 8 52.75 -32.91 -26.41
C ASN A 8 53.26 -31.49 -26.18
N GLU A 9 53.94 -30.93 -27.18
CA GLU A 9 54.48 -29.58 -27.20
C GLU A 9 53.54 -28.55 -27.88
N ALA A 10 53.56 -27.33 -27.33
CA ALA A 10 53.41 -26.03 -27.98
C ALA A 10 52.09 -25.52 -28.64
N SER A 11 51.95 -24.17 -28.55
CA SER A 11 51.11 -23.27 -29.38
C SER A 11 49.58 -23.35 -29.22
N SER A 12 48.78 -22.29 -29.26
CA SER A 12 48.97 -20.82 -29.30
C SER A 12 47.61 -20.17 -28.90
N SER A 13 47.38 -18.87 -28.73
CA SER A 13 48.20 -17.64 -28.92
C SER A 13 47.69 -16.52 -27.99
N ARG A 14 48.55 -15.61 -27.53
CA ARG A 14 48.17 -14.45 -26.68
C ARG A 14 47.62 -13.29 -27.53
N SER A 15 46.30 -13.06 -27.50
CA SER A 15 45.68 -11.88 -28.13
C SER A 15 45.32 -10.82 -27.09
N THR A 16 46.09 -9.74 -27.07
CA THR A 16 45.80 -8.53 -26.28
C THR A 16 44.84 -7.64 -27.05
N MET A 17 43.62 -7.45 -26.56
CA MET A 17 42.78 -6.33 -26.99
C MET A 17 42.95 -5.17 -26.02
N ASP A 18 43.50 -4.09 -26.56
CA ASP A 18 43.80 -2.84 -25.87
C ASP A 18 42.51 -2.01 -25.78
N THR A 19 41.80 -2.12 -24.65
CA THR A 19 40.67 -1.25 -24.35
C THR A 19 41.16 -0.06 -23.54
N VAL A 20 41.19 1.10 -24.19
CA VAL A 20 41.50 2.41 -23.60
C VAL A 20 40.44 2.83 -22.58
N ASP A 21 40.51 2.23 -21.39
CA ASP A 21 39.68 2.60 -20.24
C ASP A 21 40.08 4.00 -19.76
N LEU A 22 39.35 5.01 -20.22
CA LEU A 22 39.49 6.40 -19.80
C LEU A 22 39.14 6.49 -18.30
N ALA A 23 40.16 6.35 -17.46
CA ALA A 23 40.07 6.40 -16.02
C ALA A 23 39.66 7.79 -15.50
N THR A 24 38.37 8.11 -15.62
CA THR A 24 37.73 9.20 -14.88
C THR A 24 37.61 8.79 -13.41
N SER A 25 38.75 8.80 -12.70
CA SER A 25 38.85 8.62 -11.25
C SER A 25 38.32 9.84 -10.48
N GLY A 26 37.19 10.38 -10.93
CA GLY A 26 36.42 11.38 -10.21
C GLY A 26 35.93 10.78 -8.90
N LYS A 27 36.30 11.39 -7.78
CA LYS A 27 35.78 11.05 -6.45
C LYS A 27 34.25 11.13 -6.51
N LYS A 28 33.58 9.98 -6.53
CA LYS A 28 32.11 9.90 -6.51
C LYS A 28 31.62 10.47 -5.18
N GLY A 29 31.29 11.76 -5.19
CA GLY A 29 30.64 12.43 -4.07
C GLY A 29 29.34 11.72 -3.71
N LYS A 30 28.87 11.89 -2.48
CA LYS A 30 27.57 11.37 -2.05
C LYS A 30 26.49 12.16 -2.80
N LEU A 31 26.04 11.58 -3.91
CA LEU A 31 25.06 12.16 -4.82
C LEU A 31 23.84 12.69 -4.06
N SER A 32 23.38 13.89 -4.43
CA SER A 32 22.19 14.50 -3.84
C SER A 32 20.96 13.60 -4.01
N ALA A 33 19.91 13.79 -3.19
CA ALA A 33 18.67 13.02 -3.33
C ALA A 33 18.07 13.19 -4.74
N HIS A 34 18.03 14.43 -5.23
CA HIS A 34 17.59 14.76 -6.60
C HIS A 34 18.52 14.20 -7.68
N GLU A 35 19.83 14.16 -7.43
CA GLU A 35 20.80 13.65 -8.39
C GLU A 35 20.69 12.12 -8.55
N ARG A 36 20.42 11.40 -7.46
CA ARG A 36 20.10 9.96 -7.51
C ARG A 36 18.79 9.68 -8.24
N GLN A 37 17.77 10.52 -8.04
CA GLN A 37 16.52 10.45 -8.80
C GLN A 37 16.77 10.72 -10.29
N ALA A 38 17.52 11.78 -10.64
CA ALA A 38 17.85 12.12 -12.02
C ALA A 38 18.64 10.99 -12.73
N GLN A 39 19.58 10.34 -12.04
CA GLN A 39 20.29 9.17 -12.57
C GLN A 39 19.39 7.93 -12.74
N ALA A 40 18.41 7.72 -11.86
CA ALA A 40 17.44 6.66 -12.03
C ALA A 40 16.49 6.93 -13.21
N ILE A 41 16.05 8.18 -13.37
CA ILE A 41 15.22 8.64 -14.49
C ILE A 41 15.98 8.54 -15.82
N SER A 42 17.23 9.03 -15.91
CA SER A 42 18.01 8.94 -17.15
C SER A 42 18.29 7.49 -17.56
N LYS A 43 18.56 6.60 -16.59
CA LYS A 43 18.70 5.17 -16.83
C LYS A 43 17.41 4.51 -17.33
N LEU A 44 16.25 4.97 -16.85
CA LEU A 44 14.95 4.47 -17.27
C LEU A 44 14.59 4.95 -18.68
N LEU A 45 14.77 6.26 -18.95
CA LEU A 45 14.51 6.86 -20.25
C LEU A 45 15.48 6.43 -21.36
N ALA A 46 16.63 5.85 -21.00
CA ALA A 46 17.57 5.30 -21.98
C ALA A 46 17.02 4.11 -22.78
N ASN A 47 15.99 3.41 -22.28
CA ASN A 47 15.31 2.32 -22.99
C ASN A 47 13.80 2.34 -22.66
N PRO A 48 13.00 3.23 -23.30
CA PRO A 48 11.60 3.45 -22.94
C PRO A 48 10.70 2.23 -23.23
N ASP A 49 11.06 1.41 -24.22
CA ASP A 49 10.28 0.23 -24.64
C ASP A 49 10.43 -0.97 -23.68
N LYS A 50 11.27 -0.84 -22.64
CA LYS A 50 11.52 -1.94 -21.70
C LYS A 50 10.51 -1.93 -20.55
N GLU A 51 9.73 -3.02 -20.45
CA GLU A 51 8.79 -3.23 -19.35
C GLU A 51 9.44 -3.05 -17.96
N ILE A 52 8.80 -2.23 -17.12
CA ILE A 52 9.26 -1.91 -15.78
C ILE A 52 8.65 -2.89 -14.78
N ARG A 53 9.43 -3.88 -14.34
CA ARG A 53 9.01 -4.75 -13.25
C ARG A 53 9.13 -4.03 -11.90
N ILE A 54 8.01 -3.54 -11.38
CA ILE A 54 7.88 -3.14 -9.98
C ILE A 54 8.00 -4.42 -9.12
N PRO A 55 8.84 -4.44 -8.07
CA PRO A 55 8.93 -5.58 -7.18
C PRO A 55 7.67 -5.69 -6.30
N ASP A 56 7.18 -6.93 -6.10
CA ASP A 56 6.15 -7.21 -5.11
C ASP A 56 6.59 -6.75 -3.71
N GLY A 57 5.63 -6.45 -2.83
CA GLY A 57 5.89 -6.13 -1.44
C GLY A 57 6.62 -7.26 -0.67
N PRO A 58 7.18 -6.95 0.52
CA PRO A 58 7.87 -7.94 1.34
C PRO A 58 6.94 -9.11 1.67
N LYS A 59 7.29 -10.31 1.21
CA LYS A 59 6.47 -11.51 1.41
C LYS A 59 6.66 -12.02 2.83
N GLU A 60 5.57 -12.47 3.45
CA GLU A 60 5.64 -13.09 4.77
C GLU A 60 6.52 -14.35 4.73
N LYS A 61 7.22 -14.62 5.83
CA LYS A 61 7.97 -15.87 5.99
C LYS A 61 6.95 -17.01 6.00
N SER A 62 7.08 -17.96 5.08
CA SER A 62 6.27 -19.18 5.06
C SER A 62 7.17 -20.41 5.02
N ILE A 63 6.77 -21.45 5.76
CA ILE A 63 7.48 -22.72 5.78
C ILE A 63 6.86 -23.64 4.72
N ARG A 64 7.71 -24.38 4.00
CA ARG A 64 7.24 -25.33 2.99
C ARG A 64 6.34 -26.37 3.65
N PRO A 65 5.17 -26.70 3.07
CA PRO A 65 4.28 -27.71 3.63
C PRO A 65 5.00 -29.05 3.79
N PRO A 66 4.59 -29.88 4.78
CA PRO A 66 5.10 -31.24 4.90
C PRO A 66 4.82 -32.02 3.61
N ARG A 67 5.68 -33.01 3.31
CA ARG A 67 5.41 -33.95 2.22
C ARG A 67 4.38 -34.95 2.71
N ASP A 68 3.33 -35.14 1.92
CA ASP A 68 2.25 -36.10 2.16
C ASP A 68 2.79 -37.53 2.31
N VAL A 69 3.40 -38.07 1.25
CA VAL A 69 3.99 -39.42 1.28
C VAL A 69 5.52 -39.37 1.40
N MET A 70 6.05 -39.99 2.45
CA MET A 70 7.48 -40.25 2.61
C MET A 70 7.85 -41.57 1.96
N LYS A 71 8.76 -41.54 0.97
CA LYS A 71 9.12 -42.73 0.16
C LYS A 71 10.17 -43.64 0.81
N ASN A 72 10.88 -43.15 1.81
CA ASN A 72 12.06 -43.79 2.40
C ASN A 72 11.83 -44.07 3.90
N VAL A 73 10.68 -44.63 4.26
CA VAL A 73 10.37 -44.98 5.66
C VAL A 73 10.91 -46.37 5.95
N THR A 74 11.96 -46.46 6.77
CA THR A 74 12.46 -47.73 7.29
C THR A 74 11.45 -48.31 8.30
N GLY A 75 11.30 -49.63 8.36
CA GLY A 75 10.29 -50.28 9.22
C GLY A 75 10.48 -50.01 10.71
N SER A 76 9.38 -50.02 11.48
CA SER A 76 9.31 -49.55 12.87
C SER A 76 10.20 -50.29 13.88
N SER A 77 10.72 -51.48 13.54
CA SER A 77 11.64 -52.28 14.35
C SER A 77 13.10 -52.22 13.88
N ALA A 78 13.40 -51.46 12.83
CA ALA A 78 14.76 -51.27 12.34
C ALA A 78 15.57 -50.38 13.29
N GLY A 79 16.85 -50.70 13.45
CA GLY A 79 17.77 -49.91 14.28
C GLY A 79 18.07 -48.52 13.70
N ALA A 80 18.59 -47.61 14.54
CA ALA A 80 18.95 -46.26 14.13
C ALA A 80 20.07 -46.27 13.08
N GLY A 81 19.75 -45.81 11.86
CA GLY A 81 20.73 -45.63 10.78
C GLY A 81 21.59 -44.38 10.98
N SER A 82 22.78 -44.35 10.36
CA SER A 82 23.72 -43.21 10.46
C SER A 82 23.16 -41.88 9.97
N GLY A 83 22.17 -41.89 9.08
CA GLY A 83 21.47 -40.69 8.59
C GLY A 83 20.38 -40.15 9.53
N GLU A 84 19.91 -40.93 10.51
CA GLU A 84 18.71 -40.60 11.28
C GLU A 84 18.86 -39.33 12.12
N PHE A 85 20.06 -39.11 12.69
CA PHE A 85 20.38 -37.88 13.40
C PHE A 85 20.18 -36.62 12.53
N HIS A 86 20.50 -36.69 11.24
CA HIS A 86 20.31 -35.57 10.32
C HIS A 86 18.83 -35.39 9.95
N VAL A 87 18.06 -36.47 9.80
CA VAL A 87 16.61 -36.40 9.60
C VAL A 87 15.95 -35.69 10.78
N TYR A 88 16.23 -36.14 12.01
CA TYR A 88 15.75 -35.51 13.24
C TYR A 88 16.18 -34.04 13.36
N LYS A 89 17.45 -33.71 13.09
CA LYS A 89 17.95 -32.32 13.15
C LYS A 89 17.19 -31.38 12.21
N GLN A 90 16.91 -31.81 10.98
CA GLN A 90 16.17 -30.99 10.01
C GLN A 90 14.67 -30.92 10.33
N GLN A 91 14.07 -32.02 10.81
CA GLN A 91 12.67 -32.05 11.25
C GLN A 91 12.45 -31.13 12.45
N ARG A 92 13.28 -31.25 13.50
CA ARG A 92 13.22 -30.41 14.70
C ARG A 92 13.41 -28.93 14.38
N ARG A 93 14.35 -28.60 13.48
CA ARG A 93 14.55 -27.24 13.00
C ARG A 93 13.30 -26.69 12.31
N ARG A 94 12.73 -27.44 11.36
CA ARG A 94 11.49 -27.04 10.68
C ARG A 94 10.33 -26.85 11.65
N GLU A 95 10.22 -27.72 12.66
CA GLU A 95 9.14 -27.64 13.64
C GLU A 95 9.29 -26.45 14.58
N TYR A 96 10.51 -26.11 15.02
CA TYR A 96 10.77 -24.88 15.78
C TYR A 96 10.51 -23.62 14.95
N GLU A 97 10.96 -23.59 13.69
CA GLU A 97 10.61 -22.51 12.75
C GLU A 97 9.08 -22.40 12.60
N ARG A 98 8.34 -23.52 12.58
CA ARG A 98 6.87 -23.56 12.44
C ARG A 98 6.14 -23.02 13.66
N ILE A 99 6.58 -23.42 14.85
CA ILE A 99 6.03 -22.95 16.12
C ILE A 99 6.31 -21.44 16.27
N GLN A 100 7.54 -20.99 16.03
CA GLN A 100 7.91 -19.57 16.08
C GLN A 100 7.09 -18.71 15.10
N LEU A 101 6.89 -19.17 13.87
CA LEU A 101 6.07 -18.47 12.88
C LEU A 101 4.61 -18.34 13.33
N MET A 102 4.04 -19.41 13.89
CA MET A 102 2.68 -19.40 14.44
C MET A 102 2.55 -18.49 15.67
N GLU A 103 3.56 -18.45 16.53
CA GLU A 103 3.63 -17.52 17.67
C GLU A 103 3.77 -16.06 17.22
N GLU A 104 4.66 -15.76 16.26
CA GLU A 104 4.81 -14.43 15.64
C GLU A 104 3.49 -13.95 15.00
N GLN A 105 2.77 -14.82 14.30
CA GLN A 105 1.47 -14.50 13.70
C GLN A 105 0.40 -14.23 14.78
N ASN A 106 0.30 -15.09 15.79
CA ASN A 106 -0.65 -14.90 16.90
C ASN A 106 -0.37 -13.62 17.71
N GLN A 107 0.90 -13.21 17.84
CA GLN A 107 1.26 -11.93 18.48
C GLN A 107 0.79 -10.75 17.62
N LYS A 108 1.13 -10.73 16.32
CA LYS A 108 0.74 -9.66 15.38
C LYS A 108 -0.78 -9.49 15.29
N LEU A 109 -1.54 -10.59 15.23
CA LEU A 109 -3.00 -10.54 15.17
C LEU A 109 -3.61 -9.89 16.42
N LYS A 110 -3.09 -10.21 17.62
CA LYS A 110 -3.53 -9.58 18.88
C LYS A 110 -3.15 -8.11 18.94
N GLU A 111 -1.94 -7.75 18.50
CA GLU A 111 -1.49 -6.36 18.44
C GLU A 111 -2.34 -5.52 17.47
N GLN A 112 -2.72 -6.10 16.32
CA GLN A 112 -3.63 -5.49 15.34
C GLN A 112 -5.04 -5.32 15.92
N GLU A 113 -5.64 -6.38 16.48
CA GLU A 113 -6.97 -6.32 17.10
C GLU A 113 -7.02 -5.27 18.23
N GLU A 114 -6.00 -5.21 19.08
CA GLU A 114 -5.88 -4.16 20.10
C GLU A 114 -5.73 -2.75 19.53
N PHE A 115 -4.95 -2.60 18.46
CA PHE A 115 -4.75 -1.31 17.79
C PHE A 115 -6.03 -0.82 17.14
N ASP A 116 -6.72 -1.68 16.39
CA ASP A 116 -7.95 -1.34 15.68
C ASP A 116 -9.10 -1.08 16.67
N ARG A 117 -9.20 -1.82 17.78
CA ARG A 117 -10.13 -1.49 18.87
C ARG A 117 -9.86 -0.10 19.45
N LYS A 118 -8.59 0.22 19.78
CA LYS A 118 -8.20 1.54 20.30
C LYS A 118 -8.48 2.66 19.29
N ARG A 119 -8.29 2.39 17.99
CA ARG A 119 -8.55 3.32 16.88
C ARG A 119 -10.04 3.58 16.69
N ALA A 120 -10.87 2.54 16.65
CA ALA A 120 -12.32 2.64 16.55
C ALA A 120 -12.92 3.37 17.76
N GLU A 121 -12.44 3.07 18.98
CA GLU A 121 -12.81 3.80 20.19
C GLU A 121 -12.49 5.30 20.10
N ALA A 122 -11.33 5.67 19.55
CA ALA A 122 -10.94 7.07 19.38
C ALA A 122 -11.80 7.78 18.33
N GLN A 123 -12.02 7.14 17.17
CA GLN A 123 -12.89 7.63 16.11
C GLN A 123 -14.32 7.87 16.61
N HIS A 124 -14.94 6.89 17.27
CA HIS A 124 -16.28 7.02 17.84
C HIS A 124 -16.36 8.14 18.91
N LYS A 125 -15.32 8.32 19.74
CA LYS A 125 -15.25 9.43 20.72
C LYS A 125 -15.19 10.79 20.05
N ASP A 126 -14.55 10.92 18.88
CA ASP A 126 -14.45 12.18 18.14
C ASP A 126 -15.68 12.43 17.26
N GLU A 127 -16.21 11.41 16.59
CA GLU A 127 -17.50 11.44 15.90
C GLU A 127 -18.61 11.92 16.83
N ALA A 128 -18.77 11.29 18.01
CA ALA A 128 -19.77 11.68 19.00
C ALA A 128 -19.60 13.13 19.51
N LYS A 129 -18.39 13.70 19.49
CA LYS A 129 -18.17 15.15 19.77
C LYS A 129 -18.55 16.00 18.57
N THR A 130 -18.15 15.62 17.35
CA THR A 130 -18.43 16.38 16.13
C THR A 130 -19.92 16.41 15.83
N ASP A 131 -20.66 15.32 16.03
CA ASP A 131 -22.11 15.24 15.82
C ASP A 131 -22.89 16.06 16.86
N LYS A 132 -22.52 15.99 18.14
CA LYS A 132 -23.10 16.88 19.17
C LYS A 132 -22.91 18.35 18.81
N ASN A 133 -21.77 18.71 18.21
CA ASN A 133 -21.49 20.07 17.75
C ASN A 133 -22.19 20.41 16.42
N ARG A 134 -22.33 19.46 15.49
CA ARG A 134 -23.06 19.57 14.23
C ARG A 134 -24.55 19.80 14.48
N ALA A 135 -25.18 18.96 15.30
CA ALA A 135 -26.58 19.10 15.71
C ALA A 135 -26.86 20.45 16.42
N LYS A 136 -25.92 20.95 17.25
CA LYS A 136 -26.01 22.30 17.83
C LYS A 136 -25.98 23.40 16.76
N ARG A 137 -25.12 23.29 15.75
CA ARG A 137 -25.02 24.26 14.64
C ARG A 137 -26.26 24.20 13.73
N GLU A 138 -26.76 23.01 13.43
CA GLU A 138 -27.97 22.78 12.62
C GLU A 138 -29.22 23.35 13.31
N LYS A 139 -29.42 23.07 14.62
CA LYS A 139 -30.52 23.68 15.39
C LYS A 139 -30.46 25.21 15.36
N LYS A 140 -29.27 25.82 15.51
CA LYS A 140 -29.09 27.28 15.37
C LYS A 140 -29.37 27.78 13.94
N LYS A 141 -28.92 27.07 12.91
CA LYS A 141 -29.18 27.40 11.48
C LYS A 141 -30.68 27.36 11.17
N LEU A 142 -31.38 26.31 11.61
CA LEU A 142 -32.84 26.17 11.44
C LEU A 142 -33.60 27.26 12.20
N ALA A 143 -33.20 27.60 13.43
CA ALA A 143 -33.80 28.71 14.18
C ALA A 143 -33.59 30.07 13.47
N ALA A 144 -32.38 30.34 12.97
CA ALA A 144 -32.07 31.56 12.21
C ALA A 144 -32.85 31.62 10.88
N MET A 145 -32.98 30.50 10.17
CA MET A 145 -33.80 30.41 8.95
C MET A 145 -35.29 30.65 9.24
N LYS A 146 -35.84 30.07 10.32
CA LYS A 146 -37.22 30.34 10.76
C LYS A 146 -37.42 31.80 11.16
N ALA A 147 -36.47 32.43 11.85
CA ALA A 147 -36.53 33.85 12.18
C ALA A 147 -36.48 34.74 10.93
N GLN A 148 -35.59 34.46 9.96
CA GLN A 148 -35.54 35.18 8.69
C GLN A 148 -36.81 34.99 7.85
N ALA A 149 -37.39 33.79 7.86
CA ALA A 149 -38.68 33.52 7.20
C ALA A 149 -39.83 34.27 7.87
N ALA A 150 -39.87 34.36 9.21
CA ALA A 150 -40.87 35.13 9.94
C ALA A 150 -40.74 36.65 9.72
N ILE A 151 -39.52 37.18 9.59
CA ILE A 151 -39.27 38.58 9.20
C ILE A 151 -39.79 38.81 7.78
N ARG A 152 -39.39 37.96 6.81
CA ARG A 152 -39.87 38.04 5.43
C ARG A 152 -41.38 37.86 5.27
N ALA A 153 -42.03 37.09 6.15
CA ALA A 153 -43.49 36.95 6.16
C ALA A 153 -44.21 38.18 6.74
N LYS A 154 -43.56 38.93 7.65
CA LYS A 154 -44.02 40.25 8.07
C LYS A 154 -43.72 41.34 7.02
N GLU A 155 -42.72 41.11 6.17
CA GLU A 155 -42.38 41.93 5.00
C GLU A 155 -42.97 41.36 3.69
N ALA A 156 -44.24 40.93 3.71
CA ALA A 156 -44.98 40.59 2.50
C ALA A 156 -45.35 41.87 1.70
N PRO A 157 -45.39 41.81 0.34
CA PRO A 157 -45.19 43.00 -0.48
C PRO A 157 -46.42 43.88 -0.65
N LYS A 158 -46.21 45.21 -0.63
CA LYS A 158 -47.16 46.17 -1.22
C LYS A 158 -47.10 46.05 -2.76
N PRO A 159 -48.24 45.97 -3.47
CA PRO A 159 -48.25 46.02 -4.92
C PRO A 159 -48.04 47.47 -5.40
N SER A 160 -46.97 47.73 -6.15
CA SER A 160 -46.74 49.03 -6.80
C SER A 160 -46.48 48.83 -8.29
N THR A 161 -47.56 48.87 -9.07
CA THR A 161 -47.51 49.05 -10.53
C THR A 161 -47.06 50.46 -10.87
N THR A 162 -45.97 50.62 -11.65
CA THR A 162 -45.77 51.66 -12.68
C THR A 162 -44.63 51.20 -13.61
N GLN A 163 -44.68 51.58 -14.89
CA GLN A 163 -43.86 51.02 -15.99
C GLN A 163 -42.68 51.93 -16.42
N LYS A 164 -41.78 51.35 -17.25
CA LYS A 164 -40.77 52.01 -18.13
C LYS A 164 -39.55 52.67 -17.42
N THR A 165 -38.34 52.77 -18.00
CA THR A 165 -37.77 52.51 -19.36
C THR A 165 -36.44 51.71 -19.31
N GLU A 166 -35.74 51.59 -20.45
CA GLU A 166 -34.65 50.65 -20.80
C GLU A 166 -33.19 51.07 -20.41
N ASP A 167 -32.24 50.17 -20.76
CA ASP A 167 -30.78 50.31 -20.95
C ASP A 167 -29.75 50.09 -19.81
N GLY A 168 -28.75 49.22 -20.08
CA GLY A 168 -27.38 49.31 -19.53
C GLY A 168 -26.83 48.21 -18.60
N GLU A 169 -26.07 47.25 -19.16
CA GLU A 169 -25.05 46.35 -18.55
C GLU A 169 -25.37 45.37 -17.37
N PRO A 170 -24.67 44.19 -17.29
CA PRO A 170 -24.98 43.14 -16.31
C PRO A 170 -23.99 43.02 -15.13
N GLU A 171 -24.35 43.50 -13.94
CA GLU A 171 -23.61 43.19 -12.70
C GLU A 171 -23.95 41.81 -12.08
N ALA A 172 -22.92 41.14 -11.56
CA ALA A 172 -22.93 39.74 -11.16
C ALA A 172 -23.78 39.42 -9.91
N LYS A 173 -25.04 39.03 -10.11
CA LYS A 173 -25.90 38.47 -9.05
C LYS A 173 -25.45 37.05 -8.66
N LYS A 174 -24.72 36.95 -7.54
CA LYS A 174 -24.34 35.67 -6.91
C LYS A 174 -25.57 34.83 -6.60
N GLN A 175 -25.82 33.80 -7.40
CA GLN A 175 -26.94 32.87 -7.20
C GLN A 175 -26.79 32.16 -5.86
N ARG A 176 -27.72 32.40 -4.95
CA ARG A 176 -27.84 31.63 -3.70
C ARG A 176 -28.56 30.33 -4.01
N LEU A 177 -27.81 29.31 -4.43
CA LEU A 177 -28.33 27.95 -4.59
C LEU A 177 -28.78 27.41 -3.23
N HIS A 178 -30.07 27.53 -2.95
CA HIS A 178 -30.74 26.74 -1.92
C HIS A 178 -30.94 25.32 -2.46
N ASN A 179 -29.86 24.59 -2.70
CA ASN A 179 -29.95 23.19 -3.12
C ASN A 179 -30.45 22.35 -1.94
N GLU A 180 -31.69 21.87 -2.05
CA GLU A 180 -32.22 20.80 -1.21
C GLU A 180 -31.55 19.45 -1.52
N ALA A 181 -30.87 19.35 -2.67
CA ALA A 181 -30.06 18.23 -3.14
C ALA A 181 -28.66 18.11 -2.49
N VAL A 182 -28.45 18.62 -1.27
CA VAL A 182 -27.24 18.25 -0.49
C VAL A 182 -27.46 16.85 0.08
N GLN A 183 -27.21 15.84 -0.76
CA GLN A 183 -26.97 14.48 -0.30
C GLN A 183 -25.89 14.55 0.80
N ARG A 184 -26.11 13.84 1.91
CA ARG A 184 -25.06 13.68 2.92
C ARG A 184 -23.87 13.03 2.22
N ILE A 185 -22.72 13.71 2.22
CA ILE A 185 -21.47 13.09 1.81
C ILE A 185 -21.07 12.15 2.95
N GLU A 186 -21.66 10.97 2.93
CA GLU A 186 -21.21 9.82 3.68
C GLU A 186 -19.94 9.33 3.00
N PHE A 187 -18.80 9.58 3.64
CA PHE A 187 -17.53 9.01 3.21
C PHE A 187 -17.65 7.50 3.38
N ARG A 188 -17.83 6.77 2.27
CA ARG A 188 -17.80 5.30 2.30
C ARG A 188 -16.48 4.86 2.92
N HIS A 189 -16.56 4.17 4.05
CA HIS A 189 -15.41 3.49 4.62
C HIS A 189 -14.96 2.43 3.61
N LYS A 190 -13.64 2.36 3.36
CA LYS A 190 -13.09 1.51 2.29
C LYS A 190 -13.09 0.02 2.66
N ASP A 191 -13.43 -0.31 3.90
CA ASP A 191 -13.17 -1.61 4.49
C ASP A 191 -14.42 -2.54 4.53
N GLU A 192 -15.57 -2.13 3.97
CA GLU A 192 -16.86 -2.85 4.12
C GLU A 192 -17.56 -3.32 2.81
N SER A 193 -16.88 -3.46 1.65
CA SER A 193 -17.59 -3.92 0.44
C SER A 193 -16.79 -4.65 -0.65
N ASP A 194 -15.91 -5.60 -0.32
CA ASP A 194 -15.27 -6.51 -1.30
C ASP A 194 -15.19 -7.96 -0.75
N GLY A 195 -16.29 -8.45 -0.15
CA GLY A 195 -16.33 -9.78 0.47
C GLY A 195 -17.72 -10.33 0.73
N ASP A 196 -18.41 -10.71 -0.35
CA ASP A 196 -19.30 -11.89 -0.46
C ASP A 196 -20.21 -11.74 -1.70
N GLY A 197 -20.19 -12.72 -2.61
CA GLY A 197 -21.19 -12.83 -3.68
C GLY A 197 -20.66 -13.11 -5.09
N ASP A 198 -20.11 -14.29 -5.34
CA ASP A 198 -20.51 -15.07 -6.52
C ASP A 198 -20.41 -16.58 -6.23
N ALA A 199 -21.21 -17.38 -6.94
CA ALA A 199 -21.56 -18.77 -6.60
C ALA A 199 -20.70 -19.86 -7.30
#